data_AF-A0A2K3P0Y0-F1
#
_entry.id   AF-A0A2K3P0Y0-F1
#
_cell.length_a   1.000
_cell.length_b   1.000
_cell.length_c   1.000
_cell.angle_alpha   90.00
_cell.angle_beta   90.00
_cell.angle_gamma   90.00
#
_symmetry.space_group_name_H-M   'P 1'
#
loop_
_entity.id
_entity.type
_entity.pdbx_description
1 polymer ?
#
loop_
_entity_poly.entity_id
_entity_poly.type
_entity_poly.pdbx_seq_one_letter_code
_entity_poly.pdbx_strand_id
1 'polypeptide(L)'
;MEKEKMWLELNAFQKKVPLMVVMKAMGMENDQEVVQLIGRDPRYGFLLMPSIEAKGKHPMFNNMQAEKESRAFSILRDVLLANVPVREDNFRPKCIYVAVMMRRIMDAILNKDAMDDKDYVGNKRLELSGQLISLLFEDLFKSMTTEIRIAADKLLEKSDKAKKFDFLTILSRDTITLGMERTLSTGNFDVKRFKMHKSGVTQVLQRLSFISALGQMTRVQPQFEKSRKVSGPRALQPSQWGMLCPCDTPEGEACGLVKNLALMTHVTTDEEEAPLISLSIPWDPGGAERSSVGTGWSGAAKVPSGIPTGSQWTGAGPGLPSR
;
A
#
# COMPACT_ATOMS: atom_id res chain seq x y z
N MET A 1 1.20 18.92 -6.58
CA MET A 1 2.06 20.12 -6.72
C MET A 1 1.14 21.33 -6.65
N GLU A 2 1.47 22.31 -5.81
CA GLU A 2 0.69 23.56 -5.71
C GLU A 2 1.66 24.73 -5.84
N LYS A 3 1.39 25.65 -6.77
CA LYS A 3 2.27 26.80 -7.07
C LYS A 3 3.72 26.40 -7.34
N GLU A 4 3.93 25.38 -8.19
CA GLU A 4 5.25 24.83 -8.54
C GLU A 4 6.05 24.26 -7.36
N LYS A 5 5.39 24.03 -6.21
CA LYS A 5 5.99 23.44 -5.02
C LYS A 5 5.48 22.04 -4.75
N MET A 6 6.38 21.19 -4.28
CA MET A 6 6.06 19.82 -3.88
C MET A 6 5.69 19.77 -2.39
N TRP A 7 4.52 19.23 -2.13
CA TRP A 7 3.94 19.11 -0.79
C TRP A 7 3.62 17.66 -0.48
N LEU A 8 3.82 17.28 0.76
CA LEU A 8 3.35 16.04 1.35
C LEU A 8 2.00 16.31 2.04
N GLU A 9 1.00 15.52 1.67
CA GLU A 9 -0.32 15.50 2.31
C GLU A 9 -0.51 14.13 2.97
N LEU A 10 -0.65 14.12 4.30
CA LEU A 10 -0.94 12.93 5.08
C LEU A 10 -2.11 13.21 6.00
N ASN A 11 -3.00 12.24 6.16
CA ASN A 11 -4.16 12.36 7.06
C ASN A 11 -3.79 12.62 8.53
N ALA A 12 -2.55 12.30 8.93
CA ALA A 12 -2.03 12.58 10.26
C ALA A 12 -1.60 14.04 10.46
N PHE A 13 -1.36 14.80 9.39
CA PHE A 13 -0.98 16.20 9.44
C PHE A 13 -2.17 17.12 9.16
N GLN A 14 -2.31 18.19 9.95
CA GLN A 14 -3.36 19.19 9.75
C GLN A 14 -3.10 20.12 8.56
N LYS A 15 -1.83 20.30 8.17
CA LYS A 15 -1.39 21.18 7.08
C LYS A 15 -0.45 20.41 6.16
N LYS A 16 -0.46 20.78 4.87
CA LYS A 16 0.48 20.26 3.88
C LYS A 16 1.89 20.70 4.26
N VAL A 17 2.84 19.75 4.23
CA VAL A 17 4.23 20.00 4.62
C VAL A 17 5.10 20.02 3.36
N PRO A 18 6.02 20.99 3.18
CA PRO A 18 6.93 20.96 2.03
C PRO A 18 7.78 19.70 2.04
N LEU A 19 7.87 19.00 0.90
CA LEU A 19 8.52 17.69 0.84
C LEU A 19 10.01 17.75 1.20
N MET A 20 10.67 18.87 0.90
CA MET A 20 12.07 19.07 1.25
C MET A 20 12.31 19.22 2.76
N VAL A 21 11.32 19.68 3.54
CA VAL A 21 11.40 19.70 5.02
C VAL A 21 11.30 18.28 5.56
N VAL A 22 10.46 17.45 4.95
CA VAL A 22 10.33 16.03 5.32
C VAL A 22 11.63 15.27 5.05
N MET A 23 12.29 15.51 3.92
CA MET A 23 13.59 14.90 3.61
C MET A 23 14.65 15.26 4.66
N LYS A 24 14.72 16.53 5.09
CA LYS A 24 15.64 16.95 6.17
C LYS A 24 15.29 16.31 7.51
N ALA A 25 14.01 16.23 7.85
CA ALA A 25 13.56 15.58 9.08
C ALA A 25 13.90 14.08 9.13
N MET A 26 14.08 13.43 7.97
CA MET A 26 14.55 12.05 7.86
C MET A 26 16.10 11.91 7.84
N GLY A 27 16.85 13.00 8.06
CA GLY A 27 18.32 12.98 8.14
C GLY A 27 19.07 13.33 6.85
N MET A 28 18.37 13.74 5.77
CA MET A 28 19.01 14.26 4.55
C MET A 28 19.25 15.77 4.67
N GLU A 29 20.33 16.18 5.36
CA GLU A 29 20.60 17.60 5.61
C GLU A 29 21.07 18.37 4.37
N ASN A 30 21.84 17.70 3.50
CA ASN A 30 22.44 18.30 2.33
C ASN A 30 21.48 18.32 1.15
N ASP A 31 21.16 19.53 0.68
CA ASP A 31 20.26 19.76 -0.45
C ASP A 31 20.84 19.20 -1.77
N GLN A 32 22.17 19.22 -1.92
CA GLN A 32 22.86 18.67 -3.08
C GLN A 32 22.63 17.16 -3.19
N GLU A 33 22.61 16.45 -2.05
CA GLU A 33 22.39 15.02 -2.02
C GLU A 33 20.97 14.67 -2.45
N VAL A 34 19.97 15.45 -2.02
CA VAL A 34 18.57 15.25 -2.44
C VAL A 34 18.43 15.43 -3.95
N VAL A 35 19.05 16.46 -4.53
CA VAL A 35 19.03 16.69 -5.99
C VAL A 35 19.70 15.54 -6.72
N GLN A 36 20.85 15.07 -6.23
CA GLN A 36 21.58 13.95 -6.83
C GLN A 36 20.79 12.63 -6.79
N LEU A 37 20.04 12.37 -5.72
CA LEU A 37 19.17 11.18 -5.62
C LEU A 37 18.01 11.21 -6.63
N ILE A 38 17.45 12.38 -6.89
CA ILE A 38 16.34 12.53 -7.84
C ILE A 38 16.83 12.30 -9.27
N GLY A 39 17.97 12.90 -9.63
CA GLY A 39 18.59 12.66 -10.93
C GLY A 39 19.63 13.69 -11.31
N ARG A 40 20.46 13.32 -12.29
CA ARG A 40 21.54 14.18 -12.82
C ARG A 40 21.08 15.13 -13.93
N ASP A 41 19.85 15.02 -14.42
CA ASP A 41 19.33 15.90 -15.46
C ASP A 41 19.08 17.31 -14.89
N PRO A 42 19.67 18.38 -15.47
CA PRO A 42 19.48 19.75 -15.00
C PRO A 42 18.00 20.18 -14.90
N ARG A 43 17.11 19.58 -15.71
CA ARG A 43 15.68 19.88 -15.71
C ARG A 43 15.00 19.55 -14.37
N TYR A 44 15.43 18.48 -13.69
CA TYR A 44 14.92 18.15 -12.37
C TYR A 44 15.34 19.17 -11.32
N GLY A 45 16.59 19.66 -11.42
CA GLY A 45 17.09 20.74 -10.57
C GLY A 45 16.22 21.99 -10.68
N PHE A 46 15.92 22.42 -11.91
CA PHE A 46 15.06 23.59 -12.16
C PHE A 46 13.66 23.45 -11.53
N LEU A 47 13.03 22.29 -11.67
CA LEU A 47 11.71 22.00 -11.08
C LEU A 47 11.73 21.96 -9.54
N LEU A 48 12.87 21.62 -8.94
CA LEU A 48 13.01 21.54 -7.48
C LEU A 48 13.38 22.87 -6.83
N MET A 49 14.00 23.81 -7.56
CA MET A 49 14.45 25.11 -7.04
C MET A 49 13.38 25.87 -6.25
N PRO A 50 12.13 26.04 -6.74
CA PRO A 50 11.08 26.72 -5.98
C PRO A 50 10.72 26.05 -4.64
N SER A 51 10.92 24.73 -4.55
CA SER A 51 10.69 23.93 -3.33
C SER A 51 11.86 24.02 -2.35
N ILE A 52 13.09 24.22 -2.85
CA ILE A 52 14.28 24.48 -2.01
C ILE A 52 14.19 25.89 -1.40
N GLU A 53 13.90 26.91 -2.21
CA GLU A 53 13.80 28.30 -1.74
C GLU A 53 12.68 28.49 -0.69
N ALA A 54 11.59 27.72 -0.81
CA ALA A 54 10.50 27.72 0.15
C ALA A 54 10.92 27.30 1.57
N LYS A 55 12.07 26.61 1.74
CA LYS A 55 12.63 26.26 3.06
C LYS A 55 12.93 27.49 3.90
N GLY A 56 13.41 28.58 3.30
CA GLY A 56 13.83 29.78 4.03
C GLY A 56 12.71 30.47 4.82
N LYS A 57 11.44 30.13 4.56
CA LYS A 57 10.27 30.70 5.23
C LYS A 57 9.67 29.82 6.34
N HIS A 58 10.13 28.57 6.46
CA HIS A 58 9.72 27.66 7.53
C HIS A 58 10.94 27.41 8.42
N PRO A 59 11.07 28.12 9.56
CA PRO A 59 12.19 27.86 10.46
C PRO A 59 12.18 26.38 10.84
N MET A 60 13.36 25.78 10.76
CA MET A 60 13.63 24.42 11.25
C MET A 60 12.97 24.21 12.60
N PHE A 61 12.56 22.98 12.85
CA PHE A 61 11.95 22.47 14.10
C PHE A 61 12.79 22.70 15.37
N ASN A 62 13.82 23.55 15.36
CA ASN A 62 14.76 23.80 16.46
C ASN A 62 14.14 24.34 17.76
N ASN A 63 12.86 24.74 17.77
CA ASN A 63 12.19 25.29 18.95
C ASN A 63 10.91 24.52 19.36
N MET A 64 10.73 23.26 18.95
CA MET A 64 9.60 22.46 19.40
C MET A 64 9.97 21.67 20.67
N GLN A 65 9.09 21.68 21.68
CA GLN A 65 9.22 20.81 22.87
C GLN A 65 9.57 19.37 22.45
N ALA A 66 10.49 18.72 23.17
CA ALA A 66 10.96 17.34 22.91
C ALA A 66 9.82 16.32 22.69
N GLU A 67 8.66 16.51 23.32
CA GLU A 67 7.47 15.66 23.10
C GLU A 67 6.91 15.76 21.66
N LYS A 68 6.97 16.95 21.05
CA LYS A 68 6.50 17.18 19.67
C LYS A 68 7.47 16.60 18.66
N GLU A 69 8.76 16.61 18.96
CA GLU A 69 9.80 15.97 18.14
C GLU A 69 9.63 14.44 18.15
N SER A 70 9.47 13.83 19.33
CA SER A 70 9.22 12.39 19.44
C SER A 70 7.97 11.95 18.67
N ARG A 71 6.90 12.76 18.72
CA ARG A 71 5.68 12.52 17.93
C ARG A 71 5.90 12.69 16.42
N ALA A 72 6.74 13.64 15.99
CA ALA A 72 7.07 13.79 14.58
C ALA A 72 7.86 12.59 14.06
N PHE A 73 8.84 12.11 14.83
CA PHE A 73 9.61 10.92 14.49
C PHE A 73 8.75 9.65 14.42
N SER A 74 7.79 9.45 15.33
CA SER A 74 6.89 8.30 15.25
C SER A 74 5.99 8.36 14.02
N ILE A 75 5.51 9.55 13.63
CA ILE A 75 4.74 9.72 12.39
C ILE A 75 5.61 9.40 11.17
N LEU A 76 6.86 9.86 11.12
CA LEU A 76 7.77 9.57 10.00
C LEU A 76 8.18 8.09 9.96
N ARG A 77 8.28 7.41 11.11
CA ARG A 77 8.63 6.00 11.20
C ARG A 77 7.46 5.09 10.84
N ASP A 78 6.30 5.30 11.45
CA ASP A 78 5.20 4.33 11.45
C ASP A 78 4.08 4.69 10.46
N VAL A 79 3.86 5.98 10.19
CA VAL A 79 2.71 6.45 9.39
C VAL A 79 3.13 6.79 7.95
N LEU A 80 4.22 7.54 7.77
CA LEU A 80 4.75 7.86 6.45
C LEU A 80 5.36 6.60 5.83
N LEU A 81 4.80 6.10 4.73
CA LEU A 81 5.31 4.91 4.02
C LEU A 81 5.51 3.70 4.95
N ALA A 82 4.43 3.25 5.57
CA ALA A 82 4.43 2.12 6.51
C ALA A 82 4.96 0.80 5.89
N ASN A 83 4.96 0.68 4.55
CA ASN A 83 5.48 -0.46 3.82
C ASN A 83 7.02 -0.52 3.78
N VAL A 84 7.71 0.59 4.08
CA VAL A 84 9.19 0.64 4.11
C VAL A 84 9.64 0.64 5.58
N PRO A 85 10.14 -0.50 6.10
CA PRO A 85 10.56 -0.59 7.49
C PRO A 85 11.82 0.23 7.75
N VAL A 86 11.86 0.89 8.90
CA VAL A 86 13.03 1.59 9.41
C VAL A 86 13.66 0.69 10.47
N ARG A 87 14.91 0.26 10.25
CA ARG A 87 15.70 -0.49 11.23
C ARG A 87 16.69 0.45 11.88
N GLU A 88 16.83 0.40 13.21
CA GLU A 88 17.82 1.19 13.96
C GLU A 88 17.77 2.70 13.66
N ASP A 89 16.58 3.25 13.47
CA ASP A 89 16.38 4.67 13.11
C ASP A 89 17.10 5.14 11.84
N ASN A 90 17.47 4.21 10.97
CA ASN A 90 18.01 4.51 9.67
C ASN A 90 16.89 4.80 8.65
N PHE A 91 16.60 6.08 8.45
CA PHE A 91 15.60 6.54 7.48
C PHE A 91 16.09 6.57 6.03
N ARG A 92 17.34 6.17 5.75
CA ARG A 92 17.93 6.23 4.41
C ARG A 92 17.12 5.48 3.33
N PRO A 93 16.63 4.25 3.56
CA PRO A 93 15.81 3.55 2.56
C PRO A 93 14.49 4.30 2.26
N LYS A 94 13.89 4.91 3.29
CA LYS A 94 12.66 5.71 3.14
C LYS A 94 12.93 7.00 2.36
N CYS A 95 14.09 7.65 2.58
CA CYS A 95 14.53 8.81 1.80
C CYS A 95 14.71 8.46 0.32
N ILE A 96 15.35 7.33 0.01
CA ILE A 96 15.54 6.87 -1.37
C ILE A 96 14.17 6.61 -2.02
N TYR A 97 13.25 5.96 -1.30
CA TYR A 97 11.89 5.72 -1.80
C TYR A 97 11.15 7.02 -2.13
N VAL A 98 11.20 8.00 -1.23
CA VAL A 98 10.61 9.34 -1.46
C VAL A 98 11.27 10.03 -2.65
N ALA A 99 12.59 9.94 -2.80
CA ALA A 99 13.31 10.52 -3.94
C ALA A 99 12.88 9.88 -5.28
N VAL A 100 12.66 8.57 -5.32
CA VAL A 100 12.13 7.87 -6.50
C VAL A 100 10.69 8.33 -6.81
N MET A 101 9.84 8.51 -5.79
CA MET A 101 8.51 9.09 -5.98
C MET A 101 8.56 10.50 -6.57
N MET A 102 9.46 11.35 -6.04
CA MET A 102 9.68 12.70 -6.57
C MET A 102 10.12 12.67 -8.03
N ARG A 103 11.05 11.79 -8.36
CA ARG A 103 11.54 11.63 -9.73
C ARG A 103 10.41 11.26 -10.69
N ARG A 104 9.57 10.26 -10.36
CA ARG A 104 8.43 9.87 -11.20
C ARG A 104 7.43 11.01 -11.40
N ILE A 105 7.20 11.82 -10.36
CA ILE A 105 6.36 13.02 -10.47
C ILE A 105 6.97 14.03 -11.45
N MET A 106 8.29 14.26 -11.39
CA MET A 106 8.96 15.17 -12.32
C MET A 106 8.97 14.63 -13.75
N ASP A 107 9.18 13.33 -13.93
CA ASP A 107 9.14 12.68 -15.25
C ASP A 107 7.76 12.85 -15.90
N ALA A 108 6.69 12.71 -15.13
CA ALA A 108 5.32 12.94 -15.60
C ALA A 108 5.02 14.40 -15.97
N ILE A 109 5.78 15.37 -15.43
CA ILE A 109 5.64 16.79 -15.78
C ILE A 109 6.38 17.09 -17.08
N LEU A 110 7.60 16.56 -17.22
CA LEU A 110 8.42 16.76 -18.41
C LEU A 110 7.85 16.03 -19.62
N ASN A 111 7.37 14.79 -19.41
CA ASN A 111 6.82 13.92 -20.44
C ASN A 111 5.42 13.46 -20.04
N LYS A 112 4.41 13.86 -20.81
CA LYS A 112 3.02 13.44 -20.57
C LYS A 112 2.81 11.93 -20.75
N ASP A 113 3.59 11.30 -21.62
CA ASP A 113 3.51 9.86 -21.89
C ASP A 113 4.06 9.00 -20.74
N ALA A 114 4.77 9.61 -19.78
CA ALA A 114 5.25 8.94 -18.58
C ALA A 114 4.17 8.81 -17.47
N MET A 115 2.94 9.26 -17.73
CA MET A 115 1.83 9.06 -16.80
C MET A 115 1.36 7.60 -16.81
N ASP A 116 1.29 7.00 -15.61
CA ASP A 116 0.83 5.62 -15.46
C ASP A 116 -0.68 5.50 -15.75
N ASP A 117 -1.05 4.48 -16.53
CA ASP A 117 -2.46 4.13 -16.75
C ASP A 117 -3.06 3.42 -15.52
N LYS A 118 -4.13 4.00 -14.98
CA LYS A 118 -4.89 3.44 -13.86
C LYS A 118 -5.65 2.16 -14.24
N ASP A 119 -5.99 2.01 -15.52
CA ASP A 119 -6.78 0.90 -16.01
C ASP A 119 -5.97 -0.29 -16.50
N TYR A 120 -4.64 -0.17 -16.49
CA TYR A 120 -3.73 -1.30 -16.68
C TYR A 120 -3.98 -2.43 -15.68
N VAL A 121 -4.26 -3.64 -16.18
CA VAL A 121 -4.65 -4.78 -15.33
C VAL A 121 -3.53 -5.21 -14.39
N GLY A 122 -2.26 -5.05 -14.76
CA GLY A 122 -1.13 -5.35 -13.89
C GLY A 122 -1.04 -4.47 -12.64
N ASN A 123 -1.73 -3.32 -12.60
CA ASN A 123 -1.83 -2.47 -11.42
C ASN A 123 -3.00 -2.87 -10.51
N LYS A 124 -3.88 -3.75 -10.98
CA LYS A 124 -5.03 -4.23 -10.22
C LYS A 124 -4.65 -5.51 -9.48
N ARG A 125 -5.26 -5.74 -8.33
CA ARG A 125 -5.10 -6.96 -7.52
C ARG A 125 -6.48 -7.52 -7.23
N LEU A 126 -6.59 -8.84 -7.25
CA LEU A 126 -7.83 -9.56 -6.95
C LEU A 126 -7.80 -9.96 -5.50
N GLU A 127 -8.76 -9.46 -4.72
CA GLU A 127 -8.99 -9.94 -3.36
C GLU A 127 -9.86 -11.20 -3.44
N LEU A 128 -9.31 -12.32 -2.97
CA LEU A 128 -10.00 -13.60 -2.98
C LEU A 128 -10.89 -13.77 -1.73
N SER A 129 -11.81 -14.73 -1.78
CA SER A 129 -12.71 -15.05 -0.65
C SER A 129 -11.94 -15.39 0.63
N GLY A 130 -10.84 -16.14 0.52
CA GLY A 130 -9.99 -16.49 1.67
C GLY A 130 -9.38 -15.28 2.38
N GLN A 131 -8.89 -14.29 1.61
CA GLN A 131 -8.33 -13.05 2.16
C GLN A 131 -9.41 -12.24 2.90
N LEU A 132 -10.62 -12.12 2.34
CA LEU A 132 -11.73 -11.42 2.97
C LEU A 132 -12.21 -12.10 4.27
N ILE A 133 -12.30 -13.43 4.25
CA ILE A 133 -12.67 -14.22 5.44
C ILE A 133 -11.59 -14.13 6.52
N SER A 134 -10.30 -14.13 6.14
CA SER A 134 -9.20 -13.97 7.08
C SER A 134 -9.28 -12.64 7.83
N LEU A 135 -9.53 -11.54 7.12
CA LEU A 135 -9.71 -10.22 7.73
C LEU A 135 -10.92 -10.16 8.67
N LEU A 136 -12.04 -10.78 8.26
CA LEU A 136 -13.25 -10.87 9.08
C LEU A 136 -13.01 -11.68 10.36
N PHE A 137 -12.37 -12.85 10.23
CA PHE A 137 -12.04 -13.70 11.36
C PHE A 137 -11.09 -12.99 12.34
N GLU A 138 -10.08 -12.30 11.84
CA GLU A 138 -9.15 -11.55 12.68
C GLU A 138 -9.86 -10.48 13.52
N ASP A 139 -10.81 -9.74 12.93
CA ASP A 139 -11.55 -8.71 13.65
C ASP A 139 -12.49 -9.30 14.70
N LEU A 140 -13.23 -10.37 14.36
CA LEU A 140 -14.11 -11.08 15.30
C LEU A 140 -13.31 -11.70 16.45
N PHE A 141 -12.17 -12.33 16.14
CA PHE A 141 -11.31 -12.96 17.13
C PHE A 141 -10.69 -11.94 18.10
N LYS A 142 -10.20 -10.81 17.57
CA LYS A 142 -9.66 -9.73 18.41
C LYS A 142 -10.74 -9.04 19.23
N SER A 143 -11.94 -8.86 18.67
CA SER A 143 -13.09 -8.30 19.39
C SER A 143 -13.51 -9.20 20.55
N MET A 144 -13.65 -10.51 20.29
CA MET A 144 -13.89 -11.51 21.32
C MET A 144 -12.80 -11.47 22.41
N THR A 145 -11.52 -11.36 22.03
CA THR A 145 -10.42 -11.26 22.98
C THR A 145 -10.53 -10.00 23.85
N THR A 146 -10.90 -8.86 23.27
CA THR A 146 -11.12 -7.62 24.04
C THR A 146 -12.32 -7.70 24.96
N GLU A 147 -13.41 -8.36 24.55
CA GLU A 147 -14.58 -8.60 25.39
C GLU A 147 -14.25 -9.49 26.58
N ILE A 148 -13.52 -10.59 26.34
CA ILE A 148 -13.05 -11.50 27.39
C ILE A 148 -12.15 -10.75 28.37
N ARG A 149 -11.24 -9.91 27.87
CA ARG A 149 -10.37 -9.09 28.73
C ARG A 149 -11.19 -8.17 29.63
N ILE A 150 -12.13 -7.42 29.07
CA ILE A 150 -12.99 -6.50 29.85
C ILE A 150 -13.83 -7.28 30.88
N ALA A 151 -14.35 -8.45 30.52
CA ALA A 151 -15.12 -9.28 31.43
C ALA A 151 -14.25 -9.87 32.54
N ALA A 152 -13.02 -10.29 32.23
CA ALA A 152 -12.04 -10.76 33.21
C ALA A 152 -11.65 -9.65 34.18
N ASP A 153 -11.33 -8.46 33.70
CA ASP A 153 -10.96 -7.30 34.53
C ASP A 153 -12.11 -6.96 35.50
N LYS A 154 -13.37 -6.93 35.03
CA LYS A 154 -14.55 -6.71 35.87
C LYS A 154 -14.78 -7.78 36.95
N LEU A 155 -14.46 -9.04 36.64
CA LEU A 155 -14.61 -10.14 37.59
C LEU A 155 -13.50 -10.11 38.64
N LEU A 156 -12.26 -9.77 38.24
CA LEU A 156 -11.13 -9.61 39.14
C LEU A 156 -11.31 -8.42 40.10
N GLU A 157 -11.97 -7.35 39.66
CA GLU A 157 -12.31 -6.21 40.53
C GLU A 157 -13.36 -6.57 41.60
N LYS A 158 -14.26 -7.53 41.32
CA LYS A 158 -15.41 -7.84 42.18
C LYS A 158 -15.28 -9.12 43.01
N SER A 159 -14.43 -10.07 42.63
CA SER A 159 -14.42 -11.39 43.27
C SER A 159 -13.61 -11.44 44.57
N ASP A 160 -14.01 -12.34 45.46
CA ASP A 160 -13.18 -12.76 46.59
C ASP A 160 -11.85 -13.31 46.06
N LYS A 161 -10.73 -12.74 46.55
CA LYS A 161 -9.35 -13.10 46.13
C LYS A 161 -9.01 -14.59 46.31
N ALA A 162 -9.84 -15.34 47.04
CA ALA A 162 -9.65 -16.75 47.34
C ALA A 162 -10.25 -17.71 46.29
N LYS A 163 -11.13 -17.25 45.38
CA LYS A 163 -11.75 -18.13 44.39
C LYS A 163 -10.85 -18.27 43.17
N LYS A 164 -10.57 -19.52 42.76
CA LYS A 164 -9.87 -19.81 41.50
C LYS A 164 -10.66 -19.25 40.32
N PHE A 165 -9.99 -18.45 39.50
CA PHE A 165 -10.56 -17.84 38.31
C PHE A 165 -10.61 -18.87 37.17
N ASP A 166 -11.82 -19.14 36.65
CA ASP A 166 -12.01 -20.05 35.52
C ASP A 166 -12.38 -19.26 34.25
N PHE A 167 -11.45 -19.24 33.29
CA PHE A 167 -11.61 -18.55 32.01
C PHE A 167 -12.73 -19.13 31.14
N LEU A 168 -13.07 -20.42 31.29
CA LEU A 168 -14.07 -21.07 30.45
C LEU A 168 -15.48 -20.52 30.66
N THR A 169 -15.73 -19.93 31.83
CA THR A 169 -17.02 -19.32 32.18
C THR A 169 -17.27 -17.99 31.47
N ILE A 170 -16.21 -17.33 31.01
CA ILE A 170 -16.24 -15.98 30.40
C ILE A 170 -16.22 -16.06 28.87
N LEU A 171 -15.83 -17.21 28.33
CA LEU A 171 -15.69 -17.40 26.89
C LEU A 171 -17.07 -17.33 26.21
N SER A 172 -17.30 -16.25 25.46
CA SER A 172 -18.42 -16.17 24.52
C SER A 172 -18.16 -17.11 23.34
N ARG A 173 -18.94 -18.17 23.22
CA ARG A 173 -18.81 -19.16 22.14
C ARG A 173 -19.45 -18.69 20.83
N ASP A 174 -20.42 -17.78 20.91
CA ASP A 174 -21.30 -17.46 19.78
C ASP A 174 -20.88 -16.20 19.00
N THR A 175 -19.95 -15.39 19.53
CA THR A 175 -19.55 -14.12 18.89
C THR A 175 -18.99 -14.34 17.48
N ILE A 176 -18.18 -15.39 17.30
CA ILE A 176 -17.55 -15.68 16.01
C ILE A 176 -18.55 -16.29 15.03
N THR A 177 -19.33 -17.28 15.46
CA THR A 177 -20.29 -17.99 14.60
C THR A 177 -21.38 -17.04 14.10
N LEU A 178 -21.99 -16.27 15.01
CA LEU A 178 -23.02 -15.30 14.67
C LEU A 178 -22.46 -14.16 13.81
N GLY A 179 -21.24 -13.71 14.10
CA GLY A 179 -20.55 -12.68 13.31
C GLY A 179 -20.33 -13.12 11.86
N MET A 180 -19.81 -14.34 11.67
CA MET A 180 -19.60 -14.89 10.33
C MET A 180 -20.90 -15.12 9.58
N GLU A 181 -21.90 -15.76 10.21
CA GLU A 181 -23.18 -16.05 9.57
C GLU A 181 -23.89 -14.76 9.16
N ARG A 182 -23.89 -13.74 10.02
CA ARG A 182 -24.47 -12.43 9.73
C ARG A 182 -23.77 -11.74 8.55
N THR A 183 -22.45 -11.69 8.54
CA THR A 183 -21.70 -11.02 7.46
C THR A 183 -21.87 -11.74 6.13
N LEU A 184 -21.86 -13.07 6.12
CA LEU A 184 -22.04 -13.87 4.90
C LEU A 184 -23.46 -13.82 4.35
N SER A 185 -24.48 -13.88 5.23
CA SER A 185 -25.89 -13.84 4.83
C SER A 185 -26.33 -12.45 4.32
N THR A 186 -25.88 -11.38 4.98
CA THR A 186 -26.21 -10.00 4.59
C THR A 186 -25.32 -9.48 3.44
N GLY A 187 -24.13 -10.06 3.27
CA GLY A 187 -23.14 -9.60 2.29
C GLY A 187 -22.54 -8.23 2.59
N ASN A 188 -22.73 -7.72 3.80
CA ASN A 188 -22.12 -6.48 4.27
C ASN A 188 -20.89 -6.77 5.13
N PHE A 189 -19.71 -6.52 4.58
CA PHE A 189 -18.43 -6.65 5.23
C PHE A 189 -18.04 -5.30 5.83
N ASP A 190 -18.50 -5.09 7.07
CA ASP A 190 -18.15 -3.94 7.89
C ASP A 190 -17.10 -4.34 8.93
N VAL A 191 -15.83 -4.03 8.63
CA VAL A 191 -14.69 -4.34 9.50
C VAL A 191 -14.11 -3.03 10.05
N LYS A 192 -14.51 -2.70 11.28
CA LYS A 192 -14.19 -1.41 11.92
C LYS A 192 -12.69 -1.21 12.12
N ARG A 193 -11.97 -2.27 12.50
CA ARG A 193 -10.52 -2.22 12.74
C ARG A 193 -9.73 -1.78 11.51
N PHE A 194 -10.12 -2.25 10.32
CA PHE A 194 -9.45 -1.94 9.07
C PHE A 194 -10.11 -0.79 8.29
N LYS A 195 -11.14 -0.14 8.87
CA LYS A 195 -11.94 0.91 8.22
C LYS A 195 -12.46 0.49 6.84
N MET A 196 -12.84 -0.78 6.72
CA MET A 196 -13.34 -1.36 5.48
C MET A 196 -14.86 -1.51 5.58
N HIS A 197 -15.57 -0.80 4.71
CA HIS A 197 -17.02 -0.90 4.56
C HIS A 197 -17.32 -1.34 3.13
N LYS A 198 -17.56 -2.64 2.92
CA LYS A 198 -17.89 -3.22 1.60
C LYS A 198 -19.28 -3.83 1.65
N SER A 199 -20.16 -3.41 0.75
CA SER A 199 -21.52 -3.95 0.61
C SER A 199 -21.66 -4.78 -0.67
N GLY A 200 -22.51 -5.81 -0.61
CA GLY A 200 -22.81 -6.66 -1.77
C GLY A 200 -21.69 -7.62 -2.17
N VAL A 201 -20.84 -8.01 -1.19
CA VAL A 201 -19.70 -8.92 -1.42
C VAL A 201 -20.19 -10.34 -1.71
N THR A 202 -21.14 -10.85 -0.92
CA THR A 202 -21.77 -12.15 -1.17
C THR A 202 -23.03 -11.97 -2.00
N GLN A 203 -23.28 -12.96 -2.87
CA GLN A 203 -24.46 -13.03 -3.71
C GLN A 203 -24.99 -14.47 -3.68
N VAL A 204 -26.31 -14.61 -3.77
CA VAL A 204 -26.94 -15.93 -3.89
C VAL A 204 -26.51 -16.56 -5.22
N LEU A 205 -26.10 -17.82 -5.16
CA LEU A 205 -25.71 -18.59 -6.34
C LEU A 205 -26.95 -18.88 -7.21
N GLN A 206 -26.93 -18.40 -8.45
CA GLN A 206 -27.98 -18.62 -9.44
C GLN A 206 -27.85 -20.03 -10.03
N ARG A 207 -28.88 -20.86 -9.80
CA ARG A 207 -28.94 -22.25 -10.29
C ARG A 207 -29.90 -22.40 -11.48
N LEU A 208 -29.80 -21.48 -12.44
CA LEU A 208 -30.63 -21.52 -13.66
C LEU A 208 -30.11 -22.55 -14.66
N SER A 209 -28.79 -22.64 -14.82
CA SER A 209 -28.11 -23.62 -15.65
C SER A 209 -26.72 -23.92 -15.08
N PHE A 210 -26.11 -25.02 -15.52
CA PHE A 210 -24.74 -25.37 -15.12
C PHE A 210 -23.74 -24.24 -15.47
N ILE A 211 -23.87 -23.66 -16.66
CA ILE A 211 -23.02 -22.57 -17.14
C ILE A 211 -23.26 -21.29 -16.33
N SER A 212 -24.51 -20.99 -15.97
CA SER A 212 -24.84 -19.82 -15.15
C SER A 212 -24.21 -19.92 -13.75
N ALA A 213 -24.23 -21.11 -13.14
CA ALA A 213 -23.58 -21.34 -11.86
C ALA A 213 -22.05 -21.18 -11.95
N LEU A 214 -21.42 -21.76 -12.98
CA LEU A 214 -19.98 -21.65 -13.21
C LEU A 214 -19.55 -20.20 -13.50
N GLY A 215 -20.28 -19.49 -14.35
CA GLY A 215 -20.00 -18.09 -14.70
C GLY A 215 -20.16 -17.13 -13.52
N GLN A 216 -20.91 -17.49 -12.47
CA GLN A 216 -20.96 -16.71 -11.23
C GLN A 216 -19.75 -17.00 -10.33
N MET A 217 -19.18 -18.20 -10.37
CA MET A 217 -17.99 -18.56 -9.58
C MET A 217 -16.71 -17.89 -10.11
N THR A 218 -16.60 -17.70 -11.43
CA THR A 218 -15.43 -17.07 -12.08
C THR A 218 -15.56 -15.55 -12.24
N ARG A 219 -16.58 -14.96 -11.63
CA ARG A 219 -16.91 -13.53 -11.77
C ARG A 219 -16.02 -12.66 -10.89
N VAL A 220 -15.48 -11.61 -11.49
CA VAL A 220 -14.71 -10.55 -10.83
C VAL A 220 -15.56 -9.27 -10.79
N GLN A 221 -15.65 -8.67 -9.60
CA GLN A 221 -16.34 -7.42 -9.39
C GLN A 221 -15.34 -6.29 -9.07
N PRO A 222 -15.48 -5.10 -9.68
CA PRO A 222 -14.63 -3.98 -9.37
C PRO A 222 -15.13 -3.27 -8.11
N GLN A 223 -14.21 -2.61 -7.39
CA GLN A 223 -14.53 -1.78 -6.22
C GLN A 223 -15.20 -0.44 -6.57
N PHE A 224 -15.54 -0.20 -7.84
CA PHE A 224 -16.16 1.04 -8.29
C PHE A 224 -17.67 1.04 -8.07
N GLU A 225 -18.20 2.17 -7.63
CA GLU A 225 -19.64 2.41 -7.64
C GLU A 225 -20.17 2.39 -9.08
N LYS A 226 -21.19 1.57 -9.30
CA LYS A 226 -21.80 1.32 -10.62
C LYS A 226 -22.45 2.57 -11.23
N SER A 227 -22.84 3.52 -10.38
CA SER A 227 -23.59 4.73 -10.71
C SER A 227 -22.84 5.73 -11.60
N ARG A 228 -21.50 5.71 -11.58
CA ARG A 228 -20.71 6.68 -12.36
C ARG A 228 -20.50 6.18 -13.79
N LYS A 229 -21.02 6.94 -14.76
CA LYS A 229 -20.84 6.72 -16.20
C LYS A 229 -19.44 7.13 -16.68
N VAL A 230 -18.40 6.43 -16.23
CA VAL A 230 -17.02 6.62 -16.71
C VAL A 230 -16.71 5.54 -17.75
N SER A 231 -16.30 5.94 -18.96
CA SER A 231 -15.99 5.02 -20.07
C SER A 231 -14.66 4.29 -19.91
N GLY A 232 -13.64 4.92 -19.29
CA GLY A 232 -12.29 4.36 -19.12
C GLY A 232 -12.25 2.92 -18.60
N PRO A 233 -12.75 2.63 -17.38
CA PRO A 233 -12.69 1.28 -16.82
C PRO A 233 -13.65 0.28 -17.49
N ARG A 234 -14.63 0.77 -18.27
CA ARG A 234 -15.60 -0.06 -19.01
C ARG A 234 -15.05 -0.52 -20.35
N ALA A 235 -14.06 0.18 -20.89
CA ALA A 235 -13.41 -0.20 -22.13
C ALA A 235 -12.63 -1.51 -21.98
N LEU A 236 -12.60 -2.28 -23.06
CA LEU A 236 -11.80 -3.49 -23.17
C LEU A 236 -10.33 -3.10 -23.30
N GLN A 237 -9.53 -3.31 -22.25
CA GLN A 237 -8.11 -3.01 -22.23
C GLN A 237 -7.29 -4.16 -22.87
N PRO A 238 -6.33 -3.89 -23.76
CA PRO A 238 -5.44 -4.93 -24.31
C PRO A 238 -4.62 -5.65 -23.23
N SER A 239 -4.34 -4.98 -22.11
CA SER A 239 -3.58 -5.53 -20.99
C SER A 239 -4.25 -6.73 -20.30
N GLN A 240 -5.54 -6.99 -20.54
CA GLN A 240 -6.27 -8.11 -19.94
C GLN A 240 -6.19 -9.42 -20.76
N TRP A 241 -5.45 -9.40 -21.88
CA TRP A 241 -5.28 -10.55 -22.76
C TRP A 241 -4.86 -11.80 -21.98
N GLY A 242 -5.58 -12.91 -22.19
CA GLY A 242 -5.32 -14.19 -21.52
C GLY A 242 -5.73 -14.25 -20.03
N MET A 243 -6.06 -13.13 -19.39
CA MET A 243 -6.45 -13.07 -17.96
C MET A 243 -7.96 -12.89 -17.76
N LEU A 244 -8.62 -12.11 -18.61
CA LEU A 244 -10.07 -11.88 -18.52
C LEU A 244 -10.73 -12.24 -19.84
N CYS A 245 -11.95 -12.76 -19.77
CA CYS A 245 -12.74 -13.03 -20.96
C CYS A 245 -13.11 -11.70 -21.65
N PRO A 246 -12.86 -11.54 -22.96
CA PRO A 246 -13.19 -10.31 -23.66
C PRO A 246 -14.69 -10.13 -23.93
N CYS A 247 -15.45 -11.22 -23.94
CA CYS A 247 -16.87 -11.22 -24.31
C CYS A 247 -17.83 -11.35 -23.12
N ASP A 248 -17.38 -11.97 -22.03
CA ASP A 248 -18.26 -12.35 -20.91
C ASP A 248 -18.39 -11.19 -19.90
N THR A 249 -19.27 -10.25 -20.26
CA THR A 249 -19.72 -9.12 -19.43
C THR A 249 -21.24 -9.02 -19.53
N PRO A 250 -21.95 -8.74 -18.44
CA PRO A 250 -23.38 -8.47 -18.51
C PRO A 250 -23.65 -7.19 -19.33
N GLU A 251 -24.79 -7.15 -20.01
CA GLU A 251 -25.30 -5.95 -20.66
C GLU A 251 -25.90 -4.97 -19.63
N GLY A 252 -25.95 -3.67 -19.96
CA GLY A 252 -26.55 -2.63 -19.12
C GLY A 252 -25.55 -1.89 -18.23
N GLU A 253 -25.98 -1.46 -17.04
CA GLU A 253 -25.17 -0.61 -16.15
C GLU A 253 -23.87 -1.28 -15.67
N ALA A 254 -23.84 -2.61 -15.59
CA ALA A 254 -22.66 -3.37 -15.19
C ALA A 254 -21.70 -3.68 -16.34
N CYS A 255 -22.01 -3.26 -17.57
CA CYS A 255 -21.19 -3.54 -18.75
C CYS A 255 -19.77 -2.99 -18.63
N GLY A 256 -18.79 -3.86 -18.86
CA GLY A 256 -17.36 -3.57 -18.77
C GLY A 256 -16.83 -3.47 -17.34
N LEU A 257 -17.71 -3.48 -16.32
CA LEU A 257 -17.32 -3.46 -14.92
C LEU A 257 -17.22 -4.88 -14.37
N VAL A 258 -18.29 -5.66 -14.52
CA VAL A 258 -18.29 -7.07 -14.12
C VAL A 258 -17.66 -7.87 -15.25
N LYS A 259 -16.59 -8.59 -14.93
CA LYS A 259 -15.82 -9.38 -15.89
C LYS A 259 -15.62 -10.79 -15.36
N ASN A 260 -15.40 -11.73 -16.26
CA ASN A 260 -15.10 -13.11 -15.89
C ASN A 260 -13.64 -13.46 -16.18
N LEU A 261 -13.05 -14.32 -15.35
CA LEU A 261 -11.71 -14.86 -15.55
C LEU A 261 -11.67 -15.77 -16.80
N ALA A 262 -10.53 -15.80 -17.49
CA ALA A 262 -10.31 -16.75 -18.58
C ALA A 262 -9.95 -18.15 -18.05
N LEU A 263 -10.08 -19.18 -18.91
CA LEU A 263 -10.00 -20.60 -18.52
C LEU A 263 -8.65 -21.03 -17.92
N MET A 264 -7.53 -20.54 -18.46
CA MET A 264 -6.18 -20.95 -18.04
C MET A 264 -5.56 -19.98 -17.04
N THR A 265 -6.38 -19.22 -16.34
CA THR A 265 -5.89 -18.18 -15.44
C THR A 265 -5.59 -18.74 -14.07
N HIS A 266 -4.52 -18.24 -13.47
CA HIS A 266 -4.11 -18.60 -12.13
C HIS A 266 -3.91 -17.32 -11.32
N VAL A 267 -4.56 -17.24 -10.16
CA VAL A 267 -4.37 -16.13 -9.22
C VAL A 267 -3.29 -16.54 -8.22
N THR A 268 -2.19 -15.80 -8.20
CA THR A 268 -1.10 -16.04 -7.25
C THR A 268 -1.54 -15.72 -5.83
N THR A 269 -1.14 -16.56 -4.88
CA THR A 269 -1.25 -16.28 -3.44
C THR A 269 0.03 -15.62 -2.93
N ASP A 270 -0.04 -15.06 -1.72
CA ASP A 270 1.14 -14.46 -1.10
C ASP A 270 2.20 -15.54 -0.80
N GLU A 271 3.45 -15.23 -1.14
CA GLU A 271 4.63 -16.04 -0.88
C GLU A 271 5.64 -15.24 -0.06
N GLU A 272 6.53 -15.92 0.66
CA GLU A 272 7.54 -15.26 1.49
C GLU A 272 8.60 -14.54 0.63
N GLU A 273 8.87 -13.28 0.95
CA GLU A 273 9.86 -12.46 0.22
C GLU A 273 11.32 -12.78 0.61
N ALA A 274 11.55 -13.39 1.78
CA ALA A 274 12.87 -13.70 2.31
C ALA A 274 13.81 -14.46 1.33
N PRO A 275 13.38 -15.55 0.65
CA PRO A 275 14.22 -16.23 -0.33
C PRO A 275 14.56 -15.37 -1.56
N LEU A 276 13.68 -14.45 -1.97
CA LEU A 276 13.97 -13.55 -3.09
C LEU A 276 15.02 -12.50 -2.69
N ILE A 277 14.95 -12.00 -1.46
CA ILE A 277 15.94 -11.06 -0.91
C ILE A 277 17.31 -11.74 -0.77
N SER A 278 17.36 -12.99 -0.33
CA SER A 278 18.63 -13.71 -0.20
C SER A 278 19.25 -14.04 -1.56
N LEU A 279 18.46 -14.21 -2.62
CA LEU A 279 18.93 -14.42 -3.99
C LEU A 279 19.41 -13.13 -4.67
N SER A 280 18.83 -11.98 -4.36
CA SER A 280 19.20 -10.71 -4.99
C SER A 280 20.59 -10.19 -4.56
N ILE A 281 21.03 -10.53 -3.35
CA ILE A 281 22.32 -10.11 -2.80
C ILE A 281 23.53 -10.77 -3.53
N PRO A 282 23.57 -12.09 -3.76
CA PRO A 282 24.70 -12.77 -4.40
C PRO A 282 24.70 -12.73 -5.94
N TRP A 283 23.58 -12.45 -6.61
CA TRP A 283 23.50 -12.51 -8.08
C TRP A 283 23.97 -11.23 -8.79
N ASP A 284 24.36 -10.19 -8.04
CA ASP A 284 24.89 -8.96 -8.61
C ASP A 284 26.42 -9.07 -8.79
N PRO A 285 26.96 -9.17 -10.02
CA PRO A 285 28.40 -9.24 -10.26
C PRO A 285 29.15 -7.97 -9.84
N GLY A 286 28.44 -6.90 -9.45
CA GLY A 286 28.99 -5.68 -8.84
C GLY A 286 28.83 -5.59 -7.32
N GLY A 287 28.23 -6.59 -6.66
CA GLY A 287 27.91 -6.56 -5.23
C GLY A 287 26.80 -5.55 -4.93
N ALA A 288 25.61 -6.03 -4.59
CA ALA A 288 24.58 -5.18 -4.02
C ALA A 288 25.07 -4.68 -2.64
N GLU A 289 25.83 -3.59 -2.62
CA GLU A 289 26.11 -2.89 -1.38
C GLU A 289 24.78 -2.50 -0.78
N ARG A 290 24.57 -2.82 0.51
CA ARG A 290 23.42 -2.29 1.23
C ARG A 290 23.41 -0.78 1.01
N SER A 291 22.24 -0.24 0.76
CA SER A 291 22.00 1.20 0.60
C SER A 291 22.49 2.07 1.78
N SER A 292 23.00 1.47 2.85
CA SER A 292 23.71 2.11 3.95
C SER A 292 25.16 2.51 3.66
N VAL A 293 25.85 1.95 2.65
CA VAL A 293 27.33 2.07 2.53
C VAL A 293 27.84 3.07 1.49
N GLY A 294 27.01 3.56 0.56
CA GLY A 294 27.46 4.50 -0.49
C GLY A 294 27.41 5.97 -0.08
N THR A 295 28.50 6.50 0.48
CA THR A 295 28.79 7.94 0.44
C THR A 295 29.48 8.25 -0.89
N GLY A 296 28.78 8.94 -1.78
CA GLY A 296 29.34 9.40 -3.05
C GLY A 296 29.24 8.38 -4.18
N TRP A 297 28.23 8.53 -5.03
CA TRP A 297 28.25 7.93 -6.35
C TRP A 297 29.32 8.61 -7.20
N SER A 298 30.51 7.99 -7.26
CA SER A 298 31.55 8.37 -8.20
C SER A 298 31.02 8.32 -9.63
N GLY A 299 31.36 9.36 -10.39
CA GLY A 299 30.76 9.62 -11.70
C GLY A 299 31.13 8.56 -12.73
N ALA A 300 30.14 7.78 -13.19
CA ALA A 300 30.13 7.19 -14.54
C ALA A 300 28.83 6.43 -14.87
N ALA A 301 28.10 5.86 -13.89
CA ALA A 301 26.96 5.00 -14.21
C ALA A 301 25.61 5.77 -14.25
N LYS A 302 24.77 5.46 -15.24
CA LYS A 302 23.30 5.69 -15.21
C LYS A 302 22.78 5.22 -13.86
N VAL A 303 21.82 5.93 -13.26
CA VAL A 303 21.10 5.45 -12.06
C VAL A 303 20.64 4.01 -12.34
N PRO A 304 21.17 2.99 -11.62
CA PRO A 304 20.90 1.62 -11.93
C PRO A 304 19.39 1.38 -11.81
N SER A 305 18.85 0.53 -12.68
CA SER A 305 17.45 0.09 -12.56
C SER A 305 17.30 -0.58 -11.21
N GLY A 306 16.57 0.06 -10.29
CA GLY A 306 16.27 -0.51 -9.00
C GLY A 306 15.67 -1.89 -9.16
N ILE A 307 16.03 -2.80 -8.26
CA ILE A 307 15.34 -4.08 -8.11
C ILE A 307 14.33 -3.87 -6.97
N PRO A 308 13.05 -3.59 -7.28
CA PRO A 308 12.00 -3.68 -6.29
C PRO A 308 11.66 -5.16 -6.05
N THR A 309 11.65 -5.60 -4.80
CA THR A 309 10.99 -6.85 -4.39
C THR A 309 9.71 -6.46 -3.64
N GLY A 310 8.56 -6.82 -4.20
CA GLY A 310 7.28 -6.31 -3.71
C GLY A 310 7.17 -4.79 -3.86
N SER A 311 6.88 -4.09 -2.77
CA SER A 311 6.86 -2.61 -2.71
C SER A 311 8.14 -1.99 -2.14
N GLN A 312 9.17 -2.80 -1.87
CA GLN A 312 10.41 -2.37 -1.23
C GLN A 312 11.57 -2.32 -2.23
N TRP A 313 12.45 -1.35 -2.05
CA TRP A 313 13.71 -1.27 -2.79
C TRP A 313 14.77 -2.14 -2.12
N THR A 314 15.23 -3.18 -2.81
CA THR A 314 16.21 -4.13 -2.25
C THR A 314 17.58 -4.06 -2.90
N GLY A 315 17.72 -3.44 -4.06
CA GLY A 315 19.01 -3.21 -4.70
C GLY A 315 18.93 -2.29 -5.90
N ALA A 316 20.09 -2.04 -6.52
CA ALA A 316 20.20 -1.26 -7.75
C ALA A 316 21.01 -2.10 -8.76
N GLY A 317 20.35 -2.69 -9.75
CA GLY A 317 20.99 -3.56 -10.73
C GLY A 317 21.62 -2.78 -11.89
N PRO A 318 22.69 -3.27 -12.53
CA PRO A 318 23.41 -2.55 -13.58
C PRO A 318 22.45 -2.15 -14.72
N GLY A 319 22.39 -0.85 -15.02
CA GLY A 319 21.51 -0.33 -16.05
C GLY A 319 21.79 -0.99 -17.40
N LEU A 320 20.77 -1.59 -18.01
CA LEU A 320 20.88 -2.18 -19.34
C LEU A 320 21.36 -1.12 -20.35
N PRO A 321 22.38 -1.43 -21.19
CA PRO A 321 22.72 -0.58 -22.31
C PRO A 321 21.54 -0.55 -23.29
N SER A 322 21.05 0.65 -23.57
CA SER A 322 20.08 0.87 -24.65
C SER A 322 20.69 0.40 -25.96
N ARG A 323 20.00 -0.51 -26.66
CA ARG A 323 20.22 -0.73 -28.09
C ARG A 323 19.77 0.50 -28.88
#